data_AF-A0A2M8DBD4-F1
#
_entry.id   AF-A0A2M8DBD4-F1
#
_cell.length_a   1.000
_cell.length_b   1.000
_cell.length_c   1.000
_cell.angle_alpha   90.00
_cell.angle_beta   90.00
_cell.angle_gamma   90.00
#
_symmetry.space_group_name_H-M   'P 1'
#
loop_
_entity.id
_entity.type
_entity.pdbx_description
1 polymer ?
#
loop_
_entity_poly.entity_id
_entity_poly.type
_entity_poly.pdbx_seq_one_letter_code
_entity_poly.pdbx_strand_id
1 'polypeptide(L)'
;DVRHHPKAILLVNQSKLIALIVSTIIAFITMLTAPILINLLFVGGKFSAQDAKITISMLPLFVIPAIAWGSYGVFFQPILALKKSFHLAVVCTLSLGLGWLVGSVIKSLAGPLAGISVGLIVWLGFGIIGAEFLWQIYKKKNLNYQAPPLSSPHINEPILP
;
A
#
# COMPACT_ATOMS: atom_id res chain seq x y z
N ASP A 1 -15.85 -18.14 -11.76
CA ASP A 1 -17.25 -18.36 -11.35
C ASP A 1 -17.76 -17.10 -10.64
N VAL A 2 -18.84 -16.50 -11.14
CA VAL A 2 -19.45 -15.24 -10.67
C VAL A 2 -20.08 -15.41 -9.26
N ARG A 3 -20.18 -16.65 -8.77
CA ARG A 3 -20.82 -17.01 -7.49
C ARG A 3 -19.95 -16.78 -6.24
N HIS A 4 -18.75 -16.20 -6.35
CA HIS A 4 -17.83 -15.98 -5.21
C HIS A 4 -17.55 -14.50 -4.89
N HIS A 5 -18.16 -13.56 -5.61
CA HIS A 5 -17.90 -12.12 -5.46
C HIS A 5 -18.08 -11.56 -4.03
N PRO A 6 -19.15 -11.85 -3.27
CA PRO A 6 -19.31 -11.26 -1.93
C PRO A 6 -18.28 -11.78 -0.92
N LYS A 7 -17.92 -13.07 -0.99
CA LYS A 7 -16.87 -13.66 -0.14
C LYS A 7 -15.50 -13.08 -0.45
N ALA A 8 -15.18 -12.89 -1.74
CA ALA A 8 -13.92 -12.28 -2.16
C ALA A 8 -13.81 -10.80 -1.73
N ILE A 9 -14.90 -10.03 -1.81
CA ILE A 9 -14.94 -8.63 -1.36
C ILE A 9 -14.72 -8.55 0.15
N LEU A 10 -15.41 -9.41 0.93
CA LEU A 10 -15.24 -9.47 2.38
C LEU A 10 -13.80 -9.80 2.76
N LEU A 11 -13.22 -10.82 2.10
CA LEU A 11 -11.84 -11.23 2.32
C LEU A 11 -10.85 -10.09 2.04
N VAL A 12 -11.02 -9.37 0.92
CA VAL A 12 -10.16 -8.20 0.59
C VAL A 12 -10.20 -7.15 1.68
N ASN A 13 -11.40 -6.82 2.19
CA ASN A 13 -11.54 -5.81 3.24
C ASN A 13 -10.93 -6.28 4.57
N GLN A 14 -11.14 -7.56 4.93
CA GLN A 14 -10.51 -8.16 6.11
C GLN A 14 -8.99 -8.16 6.00
N SER A 15 -8.43 -8.54 4.85
CA SER A 15 -6.99 -8.52 4.62
C SER A 15 -6.40 -7.11 4.74
N LYS A 16 -7.07 -6.07 4.23
CA LYS A 16 -6.62 -4.68 4.38
C LYS A 16 -6.59 -4.25 5.85
N LEU A 17 -7.63 -4.58 6.61
CA LEU A 17 -7.70 -4.28 8.05
C LEU A 17 -6.61 -5.03 8.83
N ILE A 18 -6.46 -6.33 8.59
CA ILE A 18 -5.42 -7.16 9.22
C ILE A 18 -4.03 -6.59 8.88
N ALA A 19 -3.78 -6.21 7.62
CA ALA A 19 -2.52 -5.64 7.21
C ALA A 19 -2.20 -4.34 7.96
N LEU A 20 -3.19 -3.45 8.16
CA LEU A 20 -3.02 -2.24 8.96
C LEU A 20 -2.71 -2.54 10.42
N ILE A 21 -3.46 -3.47 11.04
CA ILE A 21 -3.25 -3.86 12.44
C ILE A 21 -1.87 -4.47 12.63
N VAL A 22 -1.51 -5.45 11.79
CA VAL A 22 -0.22 -6.15 11.86
C VAL A 22 0.93 -5.17 11.60
N SER A 23 0.82 -4.30 10.59
CA SER A 23 1.84 -3.29 10.30
C SER A 23 2.02 -2.32 11.47
N THR A 24 0.93 -1.95 12.15
CA THR A 24 0.97 -1.11 13.35
C THR A 24 1.69 -1.81 14.49
N ILE A 25 1.32 -3.06 14.80
CA ILE A 25 1.96 -3.86 15.85
C ILE A 25 3.47 -3.99 15.57
N ILE A 26 3.84 -4.34 14.34
CA ILE A 26 5.24 -4.49 13.95
C ILE A 26 5.97 -3.15 14.08
N ALA A 27 5.40 -2.04 13.61
CA ALA A 27 6.02 -0.73 13.74
C ALA A 27 6.30 -0.34 15.21
N PHE A 28 5.37 -0.64 16.13
CA PHE A 28 5.58 -0.41 17.56
C PHE A 28 6.65 -1.34 18.15
N ILE A 29 6.63 -2.63 17.82
CA ILE A 29 7.68 -3.57 18.25
C ILE A 29 9.04 -3.12 17.75
N THR A 30 9.14 -2.70 16.48
CA THR A 30 10.37 -2.14 15.91
C THR A 30 10.77 -0.86 16.62
N MET A 31 9.85 0.04 16.98
CA MET A 31 10.18 1.25 17.72
C MET A 31 10.78 0.95 19.10
N LEU A 32 10.34 -0.12 19.76
CA LEU A 32 10.88 -0.56 21.06
C LEU A 32 12.21 -1.30 20.94
N THR A 33 12.40 -2.09 19.88
CA THR A 33 13.58 -2.95 19.70
C THR A 33 14.71 -2.27 18.94
N ALA A 34 14.41 -1.35 18.03
CA ALA A 34 15.38 -0.64 17.21
C ALA A 34 16.42 0.13 18.03
N PRO A 35 16.12 0.79 19.17
CA PRO A 35 17.14 1.43 20.00
C PRO A 35 18.21 0.46 20.51
N ILE A 36 17.79 -0.75 20.90
CA ILE A 36 18.71 -1.81 21.36
C ILE A 36 19.59 -2.26 20.20
N LEU A 37 18.98 -2.53 19.04
CA LEU A 37 19.68 -2.96 17.83
C LEU A 37 20.64 -1.88 17.31
N ILE A 38 20.25 -0.61 17.35
CA ILE A 38 21.10 0.51 16.91
C ILE A 38 22.34 0.60 17.80
N ASN A 39 22.17 0.57 19.12
CA ASN A 39 23.31 0.62 20.03
C ASN A 39 24.23 -0.61 19.88
N LEU A 40 23.67 -1.80 19.68
CA LEU A 40 24.44 -3.03 19.61
C LEU A 40 25.16 -3.22 18.26
N LEU A 41 24.52 -2.83 17.16
CA LEU A 41 25.02 -3.08 15.80
C LEU A 41 25.78 -1.89 15.20
N PHE A 42 25.46 -0.67 15.60
CA PHE A 42 26.02 0.53 14.96
C PHE A 42 27.01 1.27 15.86
N VAL A 43 26.89 1.23 17.19
CA VAL A 43 27.87 1.93 18.05
C VAL A 43 29.19 1.18 18.03
N GLY A 44 30.16 1.76 17.35
CA GLY A 44 31.47 1.18 17.11
C GLY A 44 32.15 1.83 15.90
N GLY A 45 33.48 1.77 15.83
CA GLY A 45 34.24 2.35 14.72
C GLY A 45 34.01 3.86 14.57
N LYS A 46 33.41 4.29 13.44
CA LYS A 46 33.15 5.71 13.10
C LYS A 46 31.78 6.22 13.56
N PHE A 47 30.92 5.37 14.10
CA PHE A 47 29.57 5.74 14.51
C PHE A 47 29.52 5.83 16.03
N SER A 48 29.33 7.05 16.53
CA SER A 48 29.44 7.35 17.95
C SER A 48 28.14 7.06 18.70
N ALA A 49 28.24 6.98 20.03
CA ALA A 49 27.05 6.92 20.89
C ALA A 49 26.14 8.15 20.72
N GLN A 50 26.71 9.30 20.35
CA GLN A 50 25.93 10.51 20.06
C GLN A 50 25.14 10.35 18.75
N ASP A 51 25.73 9.77 17.71
CA ASP A 51 25.04 9.50 16.44
C ASP A 51 23.90 8.49 16.63
N ALA A 52 24.12 7.48 17.48
CA ALA A 52 23.08 6.52 17.87
C ALA A 52 21.91 7.21 18.57
N LYS A 53 22.17 8.08 19.55
CA LYS A 53 21.13 8.84 20.26
C LYS A 53 20.31 9.71 19.30
N ILE A 54 20.98 10.40 18.38
CA ILE A 54 20.35 11.20 17.34
C ILE A 54 19.47 10.32 16.45
N THR A 55 19.99 9.20 15.95
CA THR A 55 19.25 8.26 15.10
C THR A 55 18.01 7.69 15.80
N ILE A 56 18.14 7.30 17.07
CA ILE A 56 17.04 6.78 17.88
C ILE A 56 15.96 7.84 18.06
N SER A 57 16.34 9.10 18.32
CA SER A 57 15.38 10.20 18.45
C SER A 57 14.58 10.49 17.18
N MET A 58 15.06 10.03 16.02
CA MET A 58 14.39 10.20 14.73
C MET A 58 13.39 9.08 14.41
N LEU A 59 13.49 7.91 15.05
CA LEU A 59 12.60 6.76 14.79
C LEU A 59 11.10 7.11 14.83
N PRO A 60 10.60 7.95 15.76
CA PRO A 60 9.17 8.30 15.81
C PRO A 60 8.66 8.92 14.50
N LEU A 61 9.50 9.68 13.80
CA LEU A 61 9.14 10.31 12.51
C LEU A 61 8.84 9.27 11.42
N PHE A 62 9.33 8.05 11.56
CA PHE A 62 9.20 7.00 10.54
C PHE A 62 8.14 5.95 10.88
N VAL A 63 7.43 6.07 12.01
CA VAL A 63 6.39 5.11 12.41
C VAL A 63 5.22 5.09 11.39
N ILE A 64 4.65 6.25 11.10
CA ILE A 64 3.54 6.36 10.14
C ILE A 64 3.92 5.85 8.73
N PRO A 65 5.05 6.28 8.13
CA PRO A 65 5.41 5.75 6.82
C PRO A 65 5.76 4.25 6.86
N ALA A 66 6.29 3.71 7.97
CA ALA A 66 6.49 2.26 8.11
C ALA A 66 5.17 1.47 8.11
N ILE A 67 4.13 1.96 8.80
CA ILE A 67 2.80 1.35 8.80
C ILE A 67 2.18 1.41 7.40
N ALA A 68 2.27 2.56 6.75
CA ALA A 68 1.78 2.73 5.39
C ALA A 68 2.51 1.78 4.42
N TRP A 69 3.84 1.65 4.54
CA TRP A 69 4.64 0.74 3.72
C TRP A 69 4.23 -0.73 3.91
N GLY A 70 4.10 -1.18 5.17
CA GLY A 70 3.75 -2.57 5.49
C GLY A 70 2.37 -2.99 4.97
N SER A 71 1.42 -2.05 4.88
CA SER A 71 0.07 -2.30 4.36
C SER A 71 -0.08 -2.04 2.86
N TYR A 72 0.84 -1.27 2.26
CA TYR A 72 0.78 -0.77 0.87
C TYR A 72 0.48 -1.88 -0.14
N GLY A 73 1.24 -2.98 -0.08
CA GLY A 73 1.10 -4.10 -1.01
C GLY A 73 -0.29 -4.75 -0.99
N VAL A 74 -0.93 -4.80 0.17
CA VAL A 74 -2.25 -5.44 0.34
C VAL A 74 -3.36 -4.61 -0.33
N PHE A 75 -3.25 -3.28 -0.33
CA PHE A 75 -4.19 -2.42 -1.05
C PHE A 75 -4.08 -2.55 -2.57
N PHE A 76 -2.93 -3.01 -3.06
CA PHE A 76 -2.64 -3.10 -4.50
C PHE A 76 -3.12 -4.42 -5.10
N GLN A 77 -3.08 -5.50 -4.32
CA GLN A 77 -3.46 -6.84 -4.76
C GLN A 77 -4.82 -6.91 -5.47
N PRO A 78 -5.92 -6.27 -5.00
CA PRO A 78 -7.21 -6.34 -5.68
C PRO A 78 -7.17 -5.74 -7.08
N ILE A 79 -6.41 -4.65 -7.30
CA ILE A 79 -6.29 -3.99 -8.61
C ILE A 79 -5.46 -4.82 -9.57
N LEU A 80 -4.37 -5.41 -9.06
CA LEU A 80 -3.51 -6.33 -9.80
C LEU A 80 -4.28 -7.60 -10.21
N ALA A 81 -5.09 -8.16 -9.32
CA ALA A 81 -5.94 -9.32 -9.61
C ALA A 81 -6.96 -9.04 -10.73
N LEU A 82 -7.42 -7.79 -10.86
CA LEU A 82 -8.30 -7.33 -11.95
C LEU A 82 -7.54 -6.99 -13.25
N LYS A 83 -6.22 -7.25 -13.31
CA LYS A 83 -5.35 -6.93 -14.44
C LYS A 83 -5.36 -5.43 -14.80
N LYS A 84 -5.52 -4.55 -13.81
CA LYS A 84 -5.55 -3.08 -13.98
C LYS A 84 -4.24 -2.40 -13.58
N SER A 85 -3.11 -3.08 -13.75
CA SER A 85 -1.78 -2.63 -13.34
C SER A 85 -1.40 -1.24 -13.91
N PHE A 86 -1.85 -0.90 -15.12
CA PHE A 86 -1.63 0.43 -15.69
C PHE A 86 -2.24 1.56 -14.85
N HIS A 87 -3.49 1.40 -14.39
CA HIS A 87 -4.16 2.43 -13.59
C HIS A 87 -3.48 2.58 -12.23
N LEU A 88 -3.04 1.46 -11.66
CA LEU A 88 -2.28 1.46 -10.42
C LEU A 88 -0.92 2.15 -10.59
N ALA A 89 -0.23 1.92 -11.71
CA ALA A 89 1.05 2.58 -12.01
C ALA A 89 0.89 4.10 -12.15
N VAL A 90 -0.20 4.56 -12.80
CA VAL A 90 -0.53 5.99 -12.86
C VAL A 90 -0.74 6.56 -11.46
N VAL A 91 -1.54 5.92 -10.61
CA VAL A 91 -1.73 6.33 -9.21
C VAL A 91 -0.38 6.40 -8.48
N CYS A 92 0.45 5.36 -8.56
CA CYS A 92 1.75 5.35 -7.89
C CYS A 92 2.67 6.48 -8.36
N THR A 93 2.69 6.76 -9.66
CA THR A 93 3.53 7.81 -10.25
C THR A 93 3.08 9.18 -9.77
N LEU A 94 1.76 9.44 -9.77
CA LEU A 94 1.20 10.70 -9.25
C LEU A 94 1.45 10.84 -7.75
N SER A 95 1.29 9.77 -6.98
CA SER A 95 1.56 9.77 -5.54
C SER A 95 3.04 10.03 -5.24
N LEU A 96 3.96 9.45 -6.02
CA LEU A 96 5.39 9.71 -5.88
C LEU A 96 5.73 11.17 -6.22
N GLY A 97 5.19 11.70 -7.31
CA GLY A 97 5.38 13.10 -7.70
C GLY A 97 4.86 14.07 -6.63
N LEU A 98 3.68 13.78 -6.05
CA LEU A 98 3.13 14.58 -4.97
C LEU A 98 3.96 14.46 -3.68
N GLY A 99 4.39 13.25 -3.32
CA GLY A 99 5.27 13.02 -2.17
C GLY A 99 6.61 13.74 -2.31
N TRP A 100 7.19 13.74 -3.50
CA TRP A 100 8.39 14.51 -3.81
C TRP A 100 8.17 16.00 -3.62
N LEU A 101 7.09 16.55 -4.18
CA LEU A 101 6.79 17.97 -4.12
C LEU A 101 6.56 18.43 -2.68
N VAL A 102 5.71 17.73 -1.93
CA VAL A 102 5.44 18.05 -0.53
C VAL A 102 6.70 17.86 0.32
N GLY A 103 7.43 16.76 0.13
CA GLY A 103 8.69 16.52 0.85
C GLY A 103 9.75 17.59 0.59
N SER A 104 9.82 18.12 -0.63
CA SER A 104 10.73 19.22 -0.99
C SER A 104 10.37 20.52 -0.28
N VAL A 105 9.07 20.84 -0.19
CA VAL A 105 8.60 22.01 0.57
C VAL A 105 8.90 21.85 2.05
N ILE A 106 8.52 20.71 2.66
CA ILE A 106 8.74 20.47 4.10
C ILE A 106 10.24 20.42 4.44
N LYS A 107 11.09 19.89 3.54
CA LYS A 107 12.55 19.94 3.71
C LYS A 107 13.06 21.35 3.96
N SER A 108 12.53 22.35 3.25
CA SER A 108 12.95 23.76 3.43
C SER A 108 12.45 24.38 4.74
N LEU A 109 11.35 23.86 5.32
CA LEU A 109 10.70 24.44 6.50
C LEU A 109 11.14 23.78 7.81
N ALA A 110 11.23 22.45 7.83
CA ALA A 110 11.43 21.64 9.03
C ALA A 110 12.68 20.74 8.95
N GLY A 111 13.48 20.92 7.90
CA GLY A 111 14.73 20.19 7.68
C GLY A 111 14.57 18.88 6.90
N PRO A 112 15.70 18.26 6.49
CA PRO A 112 15.69 17.14 5.55
C PRO A 112 14.90 15.92 6.02
N LEU A 113 14.96 15.59 7.30
CA LEU A 113 14.31 14.39 7.85
C LEU A 113 12.80 14.51 7.92
N ALA A 114 12.29 15.68 8.33
CA ALA A 114 10.87 15.97 8.25
C ALA A 114 10.38 15.93 6.79
N GLY A 115 11.19 16.47 5.86
CA GLY A 115 10.91 16.39 4.42
C GLY A 115 10.80 14.95 3.91
N ILE A 116 11.74 14.07 4.28
CA ILE A 116 11.71 12.65 3.91
C ILE A 116 10.49 11.96 4.52
N SER A 117 10.28 12.11 5.83
CA SER A 117 9.16 11.48 6.53
C SER A 117 7.82 11.89 5.93
N VAL A 118 7.55 13.19 5.79
CA VAL A 118 6.30 13.68 5.21
C VAL A 118 6.16 13.28 3.75
N GLY A 119 7.25 13.33 2.97
CA GLY A 119 7.24 12.86 1.59
C GLY A 119 6.85 11.38 1.46
N LEU A 120 7.36 10.52 2.33
CA LEU A 120 6.99 9.11 2.41
C LEU A 120 5.54 8.92 2.85
N ILE A 121 5.06 9.68 3.85
CA ILE A 121 3.65 9.65 4.29
C ILE A 121 2.73 10.01 3.14
N VAL A 122 3.02 11.09 2.41
CA VAL A 122 2.22 11.53 1.27
C VAL A 122 2.27 10.50 0.15
N TRP A 123 3.46 10.02 -0.23
CA TRP A 123 3.59 9.03 -1.29
C TRP A 123 2.81 7.74 -0.99
N LEU A 124 3.03 7.15 0.19
CA LEU A 124 2.40 5.88 0.56
C LEU A 124 0.91 6.06 0.87
N GLY A 125 0.55 7.14 1.56
CA GLY A 125 -0.83 7.47 1.88
C GLY A 125 -1.67 7.73 0.63
N PHE A 126 -1.20 8.57 -0.30
CA PHE A 126 -1.90 8.78 -1.57
C PHE A 126 -1.95 7.52 -2.42
N GLY A 127 -0.91 6.68 -2.41
CA GLY A 127 -0.93 5.41 -3.13
C GLY A 127 -1.99 4.46 -2.57
N ILE A 128 -2.12 4.34 -1.25
CA ILE A 128 -3.17 3.55 -0.57
C ILE A 128 -4.55 4.08 -0.91
N ILE A 129 -4.77 5.40 -0.75
CA ILE A 129 -6.07 6.04 -1.01
C ILE A 129 -6.45 5.89 -2.48
N GLY A 130 -5.51 6.10 -3.40
CA GLY A 130 -5.74 5.95 -4.83
C GLY A 130 -6.04 4.50 -5.23
N ALA A 131 -5.35 3.52 -4.65
CA ALA A 131 -5.65 2.11 -4.86
C ALA A 131 -7.03 1.72 -4.31
N GLU A 132 -7.41 2.25 -3.15
CA GLU A 132 -8.75 2.05 -2.58
C GLU A 132 -9.84 2.66 -3.48
N PHE A 133 -9.61 3.88 -3.99
CA PHE A 133 -10.52 4.54 -4.90
C PHE A 133 -10.73 3.73 -6.20
N LEU A 134 -9.63 3.27 -6.82
CA LEU A 134 -9.71 2.36 -7.97
C LEU A 134 -10.48 1.09 -7.63
N TRP A 135 -10.26 0.52 -6.44
CA TRP A 135 -10.94 -0.71 -6.02
C TRP A 135 -12.44 -0.52 -5.95
N GLN A 136 -12.91 0.58 -5.36
CA GLN A 136 -14.34 0.87 -5.27
C GLN A 136 -14.98 1.05 -6.66
N ILE A 137 -14.29 1.70 -7.60
CA ILE A 137 -14.75 1.86 -8.99
C ILE A 137 -14.92 0.50 -9.66
N TYR A 138 -13.87 -0.33 -9.65
CA TYR A 138 -13.89 -1.61 -10.36
C TYR A 138 -14.79 -2.64 -9.69
N LYS A 139 -14.90 -2.60 -8.36
CA LYS A 139 -15.87 -3.39 -7.59
C LYS A 139 -17.30 -3.09 -8.07
N LYS A 140 -17.69 -1.82 -8.16
CA LYS A 140 -19.03 -1.42 -8.65
C LYS A 140 -19.28 -1.86 -10.09
N LYS A 141 -18.28 -1.71 -10.97
CA LYS A 141 -18.39 -2.11 -12.38
C LYS A 141 -18.60 -3.62 -12.55
N ASN A 142 -17.91 -4.44 -11.75
CA ASN A 142 -18.03 -5.90 -11.81
C ASN A 142 -19.31 -6.42 -11.13
N LEU A 143 -19.83 -5.73 -10.11
CA LEU A 143 -21.12 -6.07 -9.50
C LEU A 143 -22.31 -5.77 -10.41
N ASN A 144 -22.21 -4.74 -11.26
CA ASN A 144 -23.26 -4.34 -12.19
C ASN A 144 -23.18 -5.06 -13.55
N TYR A 145 -22.16 -5.89 -13.78
CA TYR A 145 -22.05 -6.67 -15.00
C TYR A 145 -22.99 -7.89 -14.92
N GLN A 146 -24.20 -7.75 -15.45
CA GLN A 146 -25.01 -8.91 -15.83
C GLN A 146 -24.31 -9.56 -17.02
N ALA A 147 -23.92 -10.84 -16.88
CA ALA A 147 -23.43 -11.59 -18.03
C ALA A 147 -24.50 -11.52 -19.13
N PRO A 148 -24.13 -11.25 -20.40
CA PRO A 148 -25.08 -11.39 -21.49
C PRO A 148 -25.68 -12.81 -21.42
N PRO A 149 -26.99 -12.98 -21.65
CA PRO A 149 -27.60 -14.29 -21.66
C PRO A 149 -26.78 -15.16 -22.62
N LEU A 150 -26.37 -16.34 -22.15
CA LEU A 150 -25.75 -17.36 -22.99
C LEU A 150 -26.63 -17.48 -24.23
N SER A 151 -26.10 -17.07 -25.39
CA SER A 151 -26.76 -17.27 -26.66
C SER A 151 -27.14 -18.74 -26.73
N SER A 152 -28.43 -18.96 -26.97
CA SER A 152 -29.13 -20.23 -27.17
C SER A 152 -28.24 -21.38 -27.67
N PRO A 153 -28.42 -22.62 -27.15
CA PRO A 153 -27.66 -23.77 -27.62
C PRO A 153 -27.73 -23.84 -29.13
N HIS A 154 -26.56 -23.91 -29.78
CA HIS A 154 -26.46 -24.22 -31.20
C HIS A 154 -27.33 -25.44 -31.46
N ILE A 155 -28.37 -25.23 -32.28
CA ILE A 155 -29.19 -26.28 -32.86
C ILE A 155 -28.22 -27.23 -33.54
N ASN A 156 -28.25 -28.51 -33.14
CA ASN A 156 -27.52 -29.58 -33.80
C ASN A 156 -27.85 -29.53 -35.30
N GLU A 157 -26.88 -29.15 -36.12
CA GLU A 157 -26.99 -29.39 -37.57
C GLU A 157 -26.98 -30.92 -37.78
N PRO A 158 -27.92 -31.47 -38.56
CA PRO A 158 -27.92 -32.88 -38.87
C PRO A 158 -26.72 -33.20 -39.77
N ILE A 159 -25.94 -34.19 -39.34
CA ILE A 159 -24.95 -34.85 -40.20
C ILE A 159 -25.74 -35.56 -41.30
N LEU A 160 -25.73 -35.01 -42.52
CA LEU A 160 -26.23 -35.68 -43.72
C LEU A 160 -25.15 -36.65 -44.24
N PRO A 161 -25.56 -37.80 -44.80
CA PRO A 161 -24.70 -38.94 -45.14
C PRO A 161 -23.74 -38.70 -46.30
#